data_AF-A0A2E6K4U2-F1
#
_entry.id   AF-A0A2E6K4U2-F1
#
_cell.length_a   1.000
_cell.length_b   1.000
_cell.length_c   1.000
_cell.angle_alpha   90.00
_cell.angle_beta   90.00
_cell.angle_gamma   90.00
#
_symmetry.space_group_name_H-M   'P 1'
#
loop_
_entity.id
_entity.type
_entity.pdbx_description
1 polymer ?
#
loop_
_entity_poly.entity_id
_entity_poly.type
_entity_poly.pdbx_seq_one_letter_code
_entity_poly.pdbx_strand_id
1 'polypeptide(L)'
;MSAKDQIIPAVSFTTAQTGASAKSDELGMRPMQAQAYEKRGEQYLLIKSPPASGKSRALMFIALDKLANQNVRQAIICVPE
;
A
#
# COMPACT_ATOMS: atom_id res chain seq x y z
N MET A 1 8.43 -18.58 -30.47
CA MET A 1 8.07 -17.15 -30.34
C MET A 1 8.78 -16.63 -29.10
N SER A 2 9.87 -15.89 -29.27
CA SER A 2 10.73 -15.43 -28.18
C SER A 2 10.10 -14.22 -27.50
N ALA A 3 9.85 -14.32 -26.19
CA ALA A 3 9.40 -13.19 -25.38
C ALA A 3 10.51 -12.15 -25.36
N LYS A 4 10.26 -11.00 -26.00
CA LYS A 4 11.15 -9.83 -25.95
C LYS A 4 11.30 -9.40 -24.49
N ASP A 5 12.54 -9.25 -24.07
CA ASP A 5 12.99 -8.62 -22.84
C ASP A 5 12.39 -7.20 -22.75
N GLN A 6 11.20 -7.08 -22.14
CA GLN A 6 10.64 -5.78 -21.81
C GLN A 6 11.42 -5.24 -20.62
N ILE A 7 12.29 -4.26 -20.89
CA ILE A 7 12.96 -3.48 -19.86
C ILE A 7 11.87 -2.82 -19.01
N ILE A 8 11.56 -3.41 -17.87
CA ILE A 8 10.75 -2.76 -16.85
C ILE A 8 11.59 -1.56 -16.40
N PRO A 9 11.10 -0.31 -16.52
CA PRO A 9 11.86 0.84 -16.06
C PRO A 9 12.05 0.72 -14.54
N ALA A 10 13.21 0.20 -14.15
CA ALA A 10 13.63 0.10 -12.76
C ALA A 10 13.94 1.51 -12.28
N VAL A 11 12.99 2.11 -11.56
CA VAL A 11 13.21 3.41 -10.95
C VAL A 11 14.24 3.22 -9.83
N SER A 12 15.45 3.72 -10.04
CA SER A 12 16.49 3.74 -9.02
C SER A 12 16.33 5.01 -8.20
N PHE A 13 16.16 4.88 -6.88
CA PHE A 13 16.02 6.01 -5.97
C PHE A 13 16.91 5.81 -4.74
N THR A 14 17.64 6.87 -4.37
CA THR A 14 18.50 6.88 -3.18
C THR A 14 17.68 7.29 -1.97
N THR A 15 17.64 6.44 -0.94
CA THR A 15 16.95 6.77 0.31
C THR A 15 17.92 7.37 1.32
N ALA A 16 17.43 8.26 2.19
CA ALA A 16 18.25 8.92 3.21
C ALA A 16 18.65 8.02 4.40
N GLN A 17 18.19 6.75 4.44
CA GLN A 17 18.52 5.74 5.46
C GLN A 17 18.29 6.18 6.93
N THR A 18 17.36 7.10 7.18
CA THR A 18 17.15 7.71 8.51
C THR A 18 16.32 6.86 9.49
N GLY A 19 15.80 5.71 9.06
CA GLY A 19 14.90 4.87 9.87
C GLY A 19 13.50 5.45 10.13
N ALA A 20 13.22 6.68 9.67
CA ALA A 20 11.92 7.33 9.86
C ALA A 20 10.75 6.54 9.26
N SER A 21 11.00 5.77 8.20
CA SER A 21 10.00 4.91 7.55
C SER A 21 9.54 3.71 8.38
N ALA A 22 10.24 3.38 9.47
CA ALA A 22 9.89 2.29 10.38
C ALA A 22 9.04 2.75 11.58
N LYS A 23 9.05 4.05 11.90
CA LYS A 23 8.26 4.60 13.02
C LYS A 23 6.77 4.52 12.69
N SER A 24 5.98 4.09 13.65
CA SER A 24 4.52 3.98 13.49
C SER A 24 3.82 5.13 14.21
N ASP A 25 2.68 5.55 13.70
CA ASP A 25 1.78 6.49 14.37
C ASP A 25 0.94 5.82 15.47
N GLU A 26 0.01 6.57 16.06
CA GLU A 26 -0.86 6.11 17.16
C GLU A 26 -1.76 4.93 16.77
N LEU A 27 -2.10 4.81 15.47
CA LEU A 27 -2.87 3.70 14.92
C LEU A 27 -1.97 2.52 14.52
N GLY A 28 -0.65 2.65 14.73
CA GLY A 28 0.33 1.64 14.34
C GLY A 28 0.61 1.62 12.84
N MET A 29 0.36 2.72 12.12
CA MET A 29 0.66 2.86 10.69
C MET A 29 2.04 3.47 10.48
N ARG A 30 2.81 2.91 9.55
CA ARG A 30 4.04 3.56 9.04
C ARG A 30 3.67 4.71 8.08
N PRO A 31 4.58 5.66 7.80
CA PRO A 31 4.25 6.85 7.00
C PRO A 31 3.58 6.53 5.65
N MET A 32 4.07 5.51 4.93
CA MET A 32 3.48 5.08 3.66
C MET A 32 2.04 4.54 3.81
N GLN A 33 1.75 3.86 4.93
CA GLN A 33 0.43 3.30 5.21
C GLN A 33 -0.56 4.42 5.57
N ALA A 34 -0.12 5.38 6.39
CA ALA A 34 -0.90 6.57 6.73
C ALA A 34 -1.26 7.37 5.46
N GLN A 35 -0.32 7.58 4.55
CA GLN A 35 -0.56 8.25 3.26
C GLN A 35 -1.62 7.53 2.41
N ALA A 36 -1.61 6.19 2.37
CA ALA A 36 -2.64 5.43 1.68
C ALA A 36 -4.00 5.52 2.40
N TYR A 37 -3.99 5.50 3.74
CA TYR A 37 -5.19 5.59 4.57
C TYR A 37 -5.89 6.96 4.49
N GLU A 38 -5.15 8.06 4.31
CA GLU A 38 -5.74 9.38 4.05
C GLU A 38 -6.63 9.38 2.79
N LYS A 39 -6.36 8.48 1.83
CA LYS A 39 -7.14 8.29 0.59
C LYS A 39 -8.20 7.18 0.69
N ARG A 40 -8.54 6.70 1.89
CA ARG A 40 -9.50 5.58 2.09
C ARG A 40 -10.93 5.83 1.61
N GLY A 41 -11.31 7.09 1.37
CA GLY A 41 -12.62 7.47 0.82
C GLY A 41 -12.72 7.31 -0.70
N GLU A 42 -11.60 7.13 -1.40
CA GLU A 42 -11.59 7.00 -2.86
C GLU A 42 -12.27 5.71 -3.32
N GLN A 43 -13.03 5.78 -4.41
CA GLN A 43 -13.64 4.61 -5.04
C GLN A 43 -12.56 3.69 -5.65
N TYR A 44 -11.52 4.28 -6.24
CA TYR A 44 -10.40 3.57 -6.85
C TYR A 44 -9.09 4.16 -6.35
N LEU A 45 -8.21 3.32 -5.82
CA LEU A 45 -6.91 3.73 -5.30
C LEU A 45 -5.80 2.83 -5.84
N LEU A 46 -4.82 3.40 -6.54
CA LEU A 46 -3.61 2.71 -6.99
C LEU A 46 -2.46 2.97 -6.02
N ILE A 47 -2.02 1.95 -5.30
CA ILE A 47 -0.87 2.04 -4.38
C ILE A 47 0.38 1.52 -5.08
N LYS A 48 1.25 2.44 -5.56
CA LYS A 48 2.58 2.12 -6.07
C LYS A 48 3.61 2.35 -4.97
N SER A 49 4.32 1.31 -4.57
CA SER A 49 5.27 1.38 -3.46
C SER A 49 6.43 0.41 -3.63
N PRO A 50 7.61 0.69 -3.02
CA PRO A 50 8.72 -0.26 -3.01
C PRO A 50 8.32 -1.62 -2.40
N PRO A 51 9.04 -2.71 -2.72
CA PRO A 51 8.89 -4.00 -2.05
C PRO A 51 9.01 -3.85 -0.52
N ALA A 52 8.29 -4.70 0.22
CA ALA A 52 8.30 -4.75 1.69
C ALA A 52 7.93 -3.44 2.44
N SER A 53 7.40 -2.43 1.75
CA SER A 53 6.94 -1.16 2.35
C SER A 53 5.66 -1.26 3.19
N GLY A 54 5.02 -2.42 3.22
CA GLY A 54 3.77 -2.65 3.97
C GLY A 54 2.49 -2.36 3.18
N LYS A 55 2.52 -2.42 1.84
CA LYS A 55 1.33 -2.27 0.97
C LYS A 55 0.15 -3.15 1.41
N SER A 56 0.39 -4.41 1.77
CA SER A 56 -0.69 -5.31 2.23
C SER A 56 -1.30 -4.84 3.56
N ARG A 57 -0.49 -4.26 4.45
CA ARG A 57 -0.96 -3.67 5.72
C ARG A 57 -1.74 -2.37 5.48
N ALA A 58 -1.31 -1.53 4.53
CA ALA A 58 -2.06 -0.35 4.09
C ALA A 58 -3.46 -0.73 3.56
N LEU A 59 -3.52 -1.74 2.67
CA LEU A 59 -4.77 -2.32 2.16
C LEU A 59 -5.67 -2.81 3.30
N MET A 60 -5.09 -3.46 4.32
CA MET A 60 -5.84 -3.95 5.46
C MET A 60 -6.47 -2.82 6.28
N PHE A 61 -5.73 -1.74 6.57
CA PHE A 61 -6.30 -0.58 7.28
C PHE A 61 -7.46 0.06 6.52
N ILE A 62 -7.33 0.21 5.20
CA ILE A 62 -8.41 0.74 4.35
C ILE A 62 -9.63 -0.19 4.37
N ALA A 63 -9.41 -1.51 4.26
CA ALA A 63 -10.48 -2.50 4.30
C ALA A 63 -11.23 -2.48 5.64
N LEU A 64 -10.51 -2.42 6.75
CA LEU A 64 -11.10 -2.34 8.10
C LEU A 64 -11.92 -1.05 8.27
N ASP A 65 -11.40 0.10 7.85
CA ASP A 65 -12.16 1.36 7.92
C ASP A 65 -13.43 1.32 7.06
N LYS A 66 -13.36 0.71 5.86
CA LYS A 66 -14.55 0.53 5.02
C LYS A 66 -15.63 -0.32 5.71
N LEU A 67 -15.20 -1.43 6.31
CA LEU A 67 -16.08 -2.34 7.03
C LEU A 67 -16.70 -1.71 8.27
N ALA A 68 -15.89 -1.00 9.06
CA ALA A 68 -16.31 -0.43 10.34
C ALA A 68 -17.06 0.91 10.19
N ASN A 69 -16.65 1.76 9.25
CA ASN A 69 -17.01 3.17 9.22
C ASN A 69 -17.72 3.63 7.93
N GLN A 70 -17.72 2.83 6.87
CA GLN A 70 -18.27 3.24 5.56
C GLN A 70 -19.46 2.39 5.10
N ASN A 71 -20.11 1.64 6.01
CA ASN A 71 -21.25 0.77 5.73
C ASN A 71 -20.97 -0.31 4.66
N VAL A 72 -19.70 -0.69 4.47
CA VAL A 72 -19.34 -1.80 3.58
C VAL A 72 -19.49 -3.10 4.36
N ARG A 73 -20.21 -4.07 3.77
CA ARG A 73 -20.50 -5.35 4.46
C ARG A 73 -19.37 -6.37 4.36
N GLN A 74 -18.57 -6.29 3.30
CA GLN A 74 -17.52 -7.26 3.01
C GLN A 74 -16.39 -6.62 2.21
N ALA A 75 -15.15 -7.00 2.54
CA ALA A 75 -13.96 -6.66 1.76
C ALA A 75 -13.37 -7.95 1.20
N ILE A 76 -12.98 -7.91 -0.08
CA ILE A 76 -12.39 -9.06 -0.79
C ILE A 76 -10.95 -8.68 -1.16
N ILE A 77 -10.00 -9.53 -0.79
CA ILE A 77 -8.58 -9.36 -1.11
C ILE A 77 -8.16 -10.55 -1.98
N CYS A 78 -7.88 -10.29 -3.26
CA CYS A 78 -7.38 -11.31 -4.18
C CYS A 78 -5.86 -11.33 -4.14
N VAL A 79 -5.27 -12.49 -3.91
CA VAL A 79 -3.82 -12.73 -3.91
C VAL A 79 -3.52 -13.79 -4.97
N PRO A 80 -2.57 -13.55 -5.89
CA PRO A 80 -2.13 -14.58 -6.83
C PRO A 80 -1.35 -15.68 -6.10
N GLU A 81 -1.45 -16.92 -6.58
CA GLU A 81 -0.60 -18.05 -6.18
C GLU A 81 0.85 -17.87 -6.65
#